data_AF-A0A843LBU3-F1
#
_entry.id   AF-A0A843LBU3-F1
#
_cell.length_a   1.000
_cell.length_b   1.000
_cell.length_c   1.000
_cell.angle_alpha   90.00
_cell.angle_beta   90.00
_cell.angle_gamma   90.00
#
_symmetry.space_group_name_H-M   'P 1'
#
loop_
_entity.id
_entity.type
_entity.pdbx_description
1 polymer ?
#
loop_
_entity_poly.entity_id
_entity_poly.type
_entity_poly.pdbx_seq_one_letter_code
_entity_poly.pdbx_strand_id
1 'polypeptide(L)' 'MRIGIDDTDSPAGMCTTYLGALLAGRLSDSGMTVRETYLIRLNPNVIHKTRGNAAICIDV' A
#
# COMPACT_ATOMS: atom_id res chain seq x y z
N MET A 1 -9.92 -11.38 -3.70
CA MET A 1 -8.64 -11.31 -4.44
C MET A 1 -7.75 -10.36 -3.68
N ARG A 2 -6.44 -10.63 -3.55
CA ARG A 2 -5.54 -9.74 -2.81
C ARG A 2 -4.57 -9.03 -3.73
N ILE A 3 -4.46 -7.71 -3.55
CA ILE A 3 -3.55 -6.85 -4.30
C ILE A 3 -2.52 -6.29 -3.34
N GLY A 4 -1.24 -6.62 -3.53
CA GLY A 4 -0.12 -6.13 -2.73
C GLY A 4 0.66 -5.02 -3.44
N ILE A 5 1.04 -3.96 -2.71
CA ILE A 5 1.81 -2.83 -3.23
C ILE A 5 2.90 -2.45 -2.22
N ASP A 6 4.10 -2.18 -2.71
CA ASP A 6 5.27 -1.77 -1.95
C ASP A 6 6.19 -0.88 -2.81
N ASP A 7 7.17 -0.23 -2.17
CA ASP A 7 8.26 0.53 -2.80
C ASP A 7 7.82 1.70 -3.71
N THR A 8 6.69 2.35 -3.36
CA THR A 8 6.18 3.51 -4.11
C THR A 8 6.43 4.84 -3.40
N ASP A 9 7.19 4.84 -2.31
CA ASP A 9 7.62 6.06 -1.63
C ASP A 9 8.63 6.83 -2.50
N SER A 10 8.56 8.17 -2.48
CA SER A 10 9.54 9.01 -3.18
C SER A 10 9.94 10.21 -2.34
N PRO A 11 11.23 10.63 -2.39
CA PRO A 11 11.68 11.86 -1.73
C PRO A 11 10.98 13.12 -2.26
N ALA A 12 10.42 13.08 -3.48
CA ALA A 12 9.68 14.19 -4.08
C ALA A 12 8.22 14.30 -3.58
N GLY A 13 7.80 13.43 -2.66
CA GLY A 13 6.41 13.26 -2.21
C GLY A 13 5.86 11.90 -2.63
N MET A 14 4.66 11.55 -2.13
CA MET A 14 4.02 10.22 -2.17
C MET A 14 4.48 9.26 -1.07
N CYS A 15 3.64 8.26 -0.79
CA CYS A 15 3.99 7.10 0.00
C CYS A 15 3.14 5.88 -0.37
N THR A 16 3.61 4.67 -0.03
CA THR A 16 2.90 3.41 -0.30
C THR A 16 1.48 3.40 0.28
N THR A 17 1.28 3.96 1.47
CA THR A 17 -0.04 4.03 2.10
C THR A 17 -0.99 5.00 1.38
N TYR A 18 -0.49 6.14 0.92
CA TYR A 18 -1.28 7.11 0.16
C TYR A 18 -1.75 6.50 -1.17
N LEU A 19 -0.86 5.84 -1.91
CA LEU A 19 -1.22 5.16 -3.15
C LEU A 19 -2.25 4.05 -2.90
N GLY A 20 -2.07 3.27 -1.83
CA GLY A 20 -3.02 2.23 -1.43
C GLY A 20 -4.43 2.77 -1.16
N ALA A 21 -4.53 3.89 -0.45
CA ALA A 21 -5.81 4.55 -0.18
C ALA A 21 -6.51 5.02 -1.46
N LEU A 22 -5.77 5.64 -2.39
CA LEU A 22 -6.31 6.05 -3.68
C LEU A 22 -6.80 4.87 -4.51
N LEU A 23 -6.02 3.78 -4.54
CA LEU A 23 -6.39 2.59 -5.31
C LEU A 23 -7.63 1.91 -4.74
N ALA A 24 -7.74 1.77 -3.41
CA ALA A 24 -8.92 1.21 -2.77
C ALA A 24 -10.18 2.02 -3.10
N GLY A 25 -10.10 3.35 -3.10
CA GLY A 25 -11.18 4.23 -3.55
C GLY A 25 -11.58 3.96 -5.00
N ARG A 26 -10.61 3.96 -5.93
CA ARG A 26 -10.88 3.69 -7.35
C ARG A 26 -11.45 2.30 -7.63
N LEU A 27 -11.00 1.28 -6.91
CA LEU A 27 -11.56 -0.08 -7.03
C LEU A 27 -13.02 -0.10 -6.57
N SER A 28 -13.33 0.59 -5.46
CA SER A 28 -14.70 0.75 -4.97
C SER A 28 -15.58 1.48 -5.98
N ASP A 29 -15.10 2.59 -6.54
CA ASP A 29 -15.81 3.37 -7.56
C ASP A 29 -16.04 2.58 -8.86
N SER A 30 -15.17 1.60 -9.16
CA SER A 30 -15.32 0.69 -10.30
C SER A 30 -16.30 -0.47 -10.06
N GLY A 31 -16.92 -0.54 -8.87
CA GLY A 31 -17.89 -1.56 -8.49
C GLY A 31 -17.29 -2.78 -7.78
N MET A 32 -16.00 -2.76 -7.42
CA MET A 32 -15.39 -3.82 -6.64
C MET A 32 -15.64 -3.61 -5.13
N THR A 33 -15.93 -4.67 -4.39
CA THR A 33 -16.11 -4.57 -2.94
C THR A 33 -14.76 -4.63 -2.23
N VAL A 34 -14.22 -3.50 -1.77
CA VAL A 34 -13.04 -3.52 -0.88
C VAL A 34 -13.49 -3.97 0.52
N ARG A 35 -12.99 -5.12 0.97
CA ARG A 35 -13.37 -5.74 2.25
C ARG A 35 -12.51 -5.23 3.39
N GLU A 36 -11.19 -5.31 3.20
CA GLU A 36 -10.20 -4.92 4.19
C GLU A 36 -8.94 -4.38 3.52
N THR A 37 -8.21 -3.54 4.25
CA THR A 37 -6.88 -3.06 3.85
C THR A 37 -5.90 -3.28 4.98
N TYR A 38 -4.72 -3.81 4.66
CA TYR A 38 -3.67 -4.13 5.63
C TYR A 38 -2.45 -3.25 5.40
N LEU A 39 -1.89 -2.71 6.48
CA LEU A 39 -0.54 -2.12 6.49
C LEU A 39 0.42 -3.12 7.14
N ILE A 40 1.33 -3.67 6.36
CA ILE A 40 2.21 -4.76 6.77
C ILE A 40 3.60 -4.18 7.01
N ARG A 41 4.05 -4.19 8.27
CA ARG A 41 5.42 -3.82 8.62
C ARG A 41 6.38 -4.95 8.29
N LEU A 42 7.40 -4.64 7.51
CA LEU A 42 8.45 -5.57 7.11
C LEU A 42 9.66 -5.48 8.05
N ASN A 43 10.71 -6.25 7.78
CA ASN A 43 11.92 -6.25 8.58
C ASN A 43 12.54 -4.83 8.64
N PRO A 44 12.63 -4.22 9.83
CA PRO A 44 13.17 -2.87 9.95
C PRO A 44 14.68 -2.82 9.72
N ASN A 45 15.40 -3.94 9.68
CA ASN A 45 16.86 -3.97 9.56
C ASN A 45 17.37 -4.08 8.11
N VAL A 46 16.48 -4.10 7.12
CA VAL A 46 16.87 -4.14 5.70
C VAL A 46 17.55 -2.83 5.29
N ILE A 47 18.62 -2.94 4.50
CA ILE A 47 19.46 -1.81 4.05
C ILE A 47 18.70 -0.95 3.04
N HIS A 48 18.02 -1.59 2.09
CA HIS A 48 17.20 -0.93 1.08
C HIS A 48 15.78 -0.75 1.62
N LYS A 49 15.57 0.29 2.43
CA LYS A 49 14.25 0.68 2.95
C LYS A 49 14.06 2.19 2.89
N THR A 50 12.82 2.63 2.71
CA THR A 50 12.41 4.00 3.00
C THR A 50 12.26 4.19 4.51
N ARG A 51 11.85 5.39 4.97
CA ARG A 51 11.64 5.66 6.41
C ARG A 51 10.40 4.88 6.90
N GLY A 52 10.64 3.64 7.31
CA GLY A 52 9.60 2.69 7.69
C GLY A 52 9.35 1.69 6.55
N ASN A 53 9.85 0.47 6.69
CA ASN A 53 9.69 -0.60 5.70
C ASN A 53 8.28 -1.18 5.79
N ALA A 54 7.40 -0.92 4.83
CA ALA A 54 6.02 -1.38 4.88
C ALA A 54 5.35 -1.50 3.50
N ALA A 55 4.61 -2.59 3.33
CA ALA A 55 3.74 -2.82 2.18
C ALA A 55 2.27 -2.63 2.56
N ILE A 56 1.40 -2.45 1.57
CA ILE A 56 -0.06 -2.49 1.74
C ILE A 56 -0.69 -3.66 0.99
N CYS A 57 -1.77 -4.21 1.53
CA CYS A 57 -2.59 -5.21 0.86
C CYS A 57 -4.06 -4.76 0.86
N ILE A 58 -4.71 -4.84 -0.29
CA ILE A 58 -6.15 -4.57 -0.47
C ILE A 58 -6.83 -5.91 -0.76
N ASP A 59 -7.81 -6.28 0.06
CA ASP A 59 -8.70 -7.43 -0.21
C ASP A 59 -9.99 -6.93 -0.87
N VAL A 60 -10.22 -7.40 -2.09
CA VAL A 60 -11.39 -7.09 -2.94
C VAL A 60 -12.19 -8.37 -3.23
#